data_AF-A0A5P9HBI3-F1
#
_entry.id   AF-A0A5P9HBI3-F1
#
_cell.length_a   1.000
_cell.length_b   1.000
_cell.length_c   1.000
_cell.angle_alpha   90.00
_cell.angle_beta   90.00
_cell.angle_gamma   90.00
#
_symmetry.space_group_name_H-M   'P 1'
#
loop_
_entity.id
_entity.type
_entity.pdbx_description
1 polymer ?
#
loop_
_entity_poly.entity_id
_entity_poly.type
_entity_poly.pdbx_seq_one_letter_code
_entity_poly.pdbx_strand_id
1 'polypeptide(L)'
;MDTKIFSLETHKSSIYDRRTKKYFDEVYRSYANRCYRSATVMLWSVIVCDLIFKLQELRDLYSDIGAQKILEEVEKLQKADPYSPKWERELVKMIFERTQLLDTASNHKIITIQDHRHLSAHPIISDEDTLFEPTEEMVRSDIRNSIEAVLSKPPFLTQKILNTILEDLEEIKDSLPDDSSLRKYLQSKYLRSLNRETTIKLFRGLWKIVFRSDDERAEANREINFRALKIIFEKERQNIIEAISQEANFYSKIANNDEAIKFLIEFLSLEKEIYDSLEDSAKELIKPILKDNLSYFGIAFFVSESPKDHVVSFSRWIEDKYYKEYGDNGNFLKKEHHRKFRQVCEEFGLDSEFRQFGISCFISSADFERADIYFDKYIEENLENYTKDELKKLLSGANRNNQCYWRNRSRSGSDSVRILQAAKARLGEGFDFSEYRNLPIDRIDEAIEEDQREV
;
A
#
# COMPACT_ATOMS: atom_id res chain seq x y z
N MET A 1 -10.96 27.12 20.36
CA MET A 1 -11.59 25.78 20.27
C MET A 1 -12.91 25.98 19.55
N ASP A 2 -12.96 25.65 18.26
CA ASP A 2 -14.23 25.57 17.54
C ASP A 2 -14.98 24.33 18.07
N THR A 3 -15.91 24.54 18.98
CA THR A 3 -16.90 23.53 19.35
C THR A 3 -17.76 23.30 18.11
N LYS A 4 -17.38 22.33 17.26
CA LYS A 4 -18.27 21.81 16.22
C LYS A 4 -19.57 21.37 16.88
N ILE A 5 -20.61 22.20 16.77
CA ILE A 5 -21.93 21.91 17.28
C ILE A 5 -22.42 20.66 16.55
N PHE A 6 -22.77 19.62 17.30
CA PHE A 6 -23.31 18.39 16.74
C PHE A 6 -24.63 18.71 16.00
N SER A 7 -24.55 18.72 14.67
CA SER A 7 -25.70 18.87 13.77
C SER A 7 -26.27 17.49 13.45
N LEU A 8 -27.51 17.26 13.87
CA LEU A 8 -28.25 16.01 13.61
C LEU A 8 -28.44 15.77 12.10
N GLU A 9 -28.68 16.82 11.32
CA GLU A 9 -28.81 16.75 9.85
C GLU A 9 -27.53 16.23 9.18
N THR A 10 -26.36 16.70 9.64
CA THR A 10 -25.07 16.25 9.11
C THR A 10 -24.80 14.78 9.46
N HIS A 11 -25.13 14.33 10.68
CA HIS A 11 -24.85 12.96 11.12
C HIS A 11 -25.87 11.94 10.60
N LYS A 12 -27.10 12.37 10.30
CA LYS A 12 -28.06 11.56 9.55
C LYS A 12 -27.50 11.11 8.19
N SER A 13 -26.67 11.93 7.56
CA SER A 13 -26.07 11.61 6.27
C SER A 13 -25.06 10.46 6.33
N SER A 14 -24.44 10.21 7.49
CA SER A 14 -23.40 9.19 7.69
C SER A 14 -23.93 7.79 8.05
N ILE A 15 -25.25 7.62 8.14
CA ILE A 15 -25.86 6.30 8.33
C ILE A 15 -25.52 5.41 7.13
N TYR A 16 -24.98 4.23 7.40
CA TYR A 16 -24.42 3.31 6.40
C TYR A 16 -25.51 2.67 5.53
N ASP A 17 -26.49 1.99 6.14
CA ASP A 17 -27.53 1.27 5.41
C ASP A 17 -28.66 2.23 4.95
N ARG A 18 -28.98 2.18 3.65
CA ARG A 18 -30.00 3.05 3.03
C ARG A 18 -31.41 2.83 3.60
N ARG A 19 -31.76 1.58 3.97
CA ARG A 19 -33.04 1.23 4.59
C ARG A 19 -33.09 1.78 6.01
N THR A 20 -32.01 1.62 6.79
CA THR A 20 -31.88 2.22 8.13
C THR A 20 -32.06 3.73 8.07
N LYS A 21 -31.41 4.41 7.11
CA LYS A 21 -31.53 5.85 6.93
C LYS A 21 -32.99 6.30 6.68
N LYS A 22 -33.76 5.51 5.91
CA LYS A 22 -35.18 5.77 5.68
C LYS A 22 -36.00 5.64 6.97
N TYR A 23 -35.75 4.64 7.80
CA TYR A 23 -36.47 4.50 9.08
C TYR A 23 -36.05 5.58 10.09
N PHE A 24 -34.77 5.97 10.07
CA PHE A 24 -34.25 7.03 10.92
C PHE A 24 -34.89 8.40 10.63
N ASP A 25 -35.42 8.64 9.42
CA ASP A 25 -36.20 9.86 9.11
C ASP A 25 -37.38 10.07 10.08
N GLU A 26 -38.02 8.98 10.51
CA GLU A 26 -39.15 9.03 11.44
C GLU A 26 -38.72 9.39 12.86
N VAL A 27 -37.57 8.86 13.29
CA VAL A 27 -36.93 9.24 14.57
C VAL A 27 -36.64 10.74 14.57
N TYR A 28 -36.01 11.23 13.50
CA TYR A 28 -35.65 12.64 13.38
C TYR A 28 -36.88 13.56 13.39
N ARG A 29 -37.94 13.21 12.64
CA ARG A 29 -39.19 13.99 12.63
C ARG A 29 -39.87 14.00 13.99
N SER A 30 -39.89 12.86 14.68
CA SER A 30 -40.47 12.76 16.02
C SER A 30 -39.72 13.63 17.03
N TYR A 31 -38.38 13.60 16.98
CA TYR A 31 -37.54 14.45 17.80
C TYR A 31 -37.75 15.95 17.49
N ALA A 32 -37.76 16.33 16.21
CA ALA A 32 -37.95 17.72 15.78
C ALA A 32 -39.32 18.29 16.19
N ASN A 33 -40.35 17.44 16.24
CA ASN A 33 -41.70 17.81 16.70
C ASN A 33 -41.87 17.71 18.23
N ARG A 34 -40.79 17.51 18.99
CA ARG A 34 -40.80 17.35 20.46
C ARG A 34 -41.60 16.14 20.96
N CYS A 35 -41.80 15.13 20.12
CA CYS A 35 -42.40 13.86 20.51
C CYS A 35 -41.30 12.91 21.04
N TYR A 36 -40.69 13.27 22.17
CA TYR A 36 -39.48 12.61 22.69
C TYR A 36 -39.68 11.13 23.02
N ARG A 37 -40.79 10.77 23.66
CA ARG A 37 -41.15 9.37 23.93
C ARG A 37 -41.26 8.55 22.64
N SER A 38 -41.95 9.08 21.62
CA SER A 38 -42.08 8.42 20.32
C SER A 38 -40.75 8.29 19.60
N ALA A 39 -39.90 9.33 19.67
CA ALA A 39 -38.57 9.32 19.10
C ALA A 39 -37.69 8.22 19.71
N THR A 40 -37.70 8.04 21.03
CA THR A 40 -36.95 6.99 21.74
C THR A 40 -37.44 5.59 21.35
N VAL A 41 -38.75 5.35 21.32
CA VAL A 41 -39.32 4.05 20.94
C VAL A 41 -38.98 3.70 19.49
N MET A 42 -39.08 4.68 18.58
CA MET A 42 -38.71 4.48 17.18
C MET A 42 -37.21 4.26 17.01
N LEU A 43 -36.37 5.01 17.73
CA LEU A 43 -34.92 4.91 17.64
C LEU A 43 -34.42 3.49 17.95
N TRP A 44 -34.96 2.88 19.00
CA TRP A 44 -34.63 1.49 19.33
C TRP A 44 -35.00 0.53 18.20
N SER A 45 -36.18 0.69 17.61
CA SER A 45 -36.63 -0.14 16.48
C SER A 45 -35.69 -0.01 15.27
N VAL A 46 -35.20 1.21 14.99
CA VAL A 46 -34.22 1.47 13.94
C VAL A 46 -32.88 0.77 14.23
N ILE A 47 -32.39 0.82 15.47
CA ILE A 47 -31.16 0.13 15.88
C ILE A 47 -31.28 -1.38 15.68
N VAL A 48 -32.38 -1.98 16.14
CA VAL A 48 -32.62 -3.43 15.98
C VAL A 48 -32.68 -3.82 14.51
N CYS A 49 -33.38 -3.05 13.67
CA CYS A 49 -33.42 -3.29 12.24
C CYS A 49 -32.04 -3.20 11.59
N ASP A 50 -31.26 -2.18 11.94
CA ASP A 50 -29.91 -1.98 11.40
C ASP A 50 -28.96 -3.13 11.77
N LEU A 51 -29.04 -3.63 13.00
CA LEU A 51 -28.29 -4.81 13.44
C LEU A 51 -28.69 -6.07 12.65
N ILE A 52 -29.98 -6.27 12.37
CA ILE A 52 -30.44 -7.37 11.51
C ILE A 52 -29.91 -7.21 10.09
N PHE A 53 -30.00 -6.01 9.52
CA PHE A 53 -29.50 -5.71 8.18
C PHE A 53 -28.02 -5.99 8.04
N LYS A 54 -27.23 -5.63 9.05
CA LYS A 54 -25.79 -5.96 9.11
C LYS A 54 -25.52 -7.45 9.18
N LEU A 55 -26.28 -8.20 9.98
CA LEU A 55 -26.15 -9.66 10.02
C LEU A 55 -26.55 -10.30 8.67
N GLN A 56 -27.58 -9.77 8.01
CA GLN A 56 -28.00 -10.23 6.68
C GLN A 56 -26.90 -9.95 5.64
N GLU A 57 -26.32 -8.75 5.65
CA GLU A 57 -25.20 -8.39 4.77
C GLU A 57 -23.98 -9.31 5.01
N LEU A 58 -23.63 -9.59 6.27
CA LEU A 58 -22.57 -10.53 6.63
C LEU A 58 -22.85 -11.95 6.11
N ARG A 59 -24.09 -12.43 6.20
CA ARG A 59 -24.49 -13.74 5.68
C ARG A 59 -24.45 -13.76 4.15
N ASP A 60 -25.07 -12.78 3.50
CA ASP A 60 -25.38 -12.83 2.07
C ASP A 60 -24.18 -12.45 1.19
N LEU A 61 -23.36 -11.49 1.62
CA LEU A 61 -22.21 -11.01 0.83
C LEU A 61 -20.88 -11.64 1.26
N TYR A 62 -20.77 -12.11 2.51
CA TYR A 62 -19.50 -12.58 3.10
C TYR A 62 -19.57 -14.01 3.64
N SER A 63 -20.71 -14.69 3.47
CA SER A 63 -20.91 -16.07 3.90
C SER A 63 -20.53 -16.31 5.37
N ASP A 64 -20.78 -15.32 6.25
CA ASP A 64 -20.42 -15.42 7.67
C ASP A 64 -21.33 -16.41 8.41
N ILE A 65 -20.79 -17.59 8.71
CA ILE A 65 -21.49 -18.68 9.42
C ILE A 65 -21.97 -18.22 10.81
N GLY A 66 -21.22 -17.34 11.48
CA GLY A 66 -21.60 -16.80 12.79
C GLY A 66 -22.83 -15.91 12.68
N ALA A 67 -22.85 -15.00 11.71
CA ALA A 67 -24.01 -14.16 11.44
C ALA A 67 -25.24 -15.00 11.03
N GLN A 68 -25.03 -16.02 10.20
CA GLN A 68 -26.09 -16.96 9.81
C GLN A 68 -26.72 -17.65 11.04
N LYS A 69 -25.90 -18.21 11.94
CA LYS A 69 -26.39 -18.86 13.16
C LYS A 69 -27.18 -17.91 14.06
N ILE A 70 -26.70 -16.67 14.23
CA ILE A 70 -27.41 -15.66 15.02
C ILE A 70 -28.78 -15.36 14.39
N LEU A 71 -28.84 -15.18 13.06
CA LEU A 71 -30.11 -14.95 12.36
C LEU A 71 -31.08 -16.12 12.53
N GLU A 72 -30.61 -17.36 12.39
CA GLU A 72 -31.44 -18.56 12.59
C GLU A 72 -31.94 -18.71 14.02
N GLU A 73 -31.11 -18.40 15.02
CA GLU A 73 -31.51 -18.40 16.44
C GLU A 73 -32.54 -17.30 16.75
N VAL A 74 -32.33 -16.09 16.22
CA VAL A 74 -33.29 -14.98 16.37
C VAL A 74 -34.62 -15.30 15.71
N GLU A 75 -34.61 -15.90 14.52
CA GLU A 75 -35.82 -16.32 13.82
C GLU A 75 -36.60 -17.38 14.63
N LYS A 76 -35.89 -18.33 15.27
CA LYS A 76 -36.51 -19.30 16.18
C LYS A 76 -37.14 -18.63 17.40
N LEU A 77 -36.46 -17.66 18.00
CA LEU A 77 -36.99 -16.90 19.14
C LEU A 77 -38.25 -16.11 18.76
N GLN A 78 -38.23 -15.44 17.61
CA GLN A 78 -39.40 -14.71 17.10
C GLN A 78 -40.58 -15.64 16.78
N LYS A 79 -40.33 -16.82 16.18
CA LYS A 79 -41.40 -17.80 15.90
C LYS A 79 -41.99 -18.40 17.17
N ALA A 80 -41.19 -18.57 18.22
CA ALA A 80 -41.64 -19.12 19.49
C ALA A 80 -42.50 -18.11 20.29
N ASP A 81 -42.16 -16.82 20.25
CA ASP A 81 -42.88 -15.76 20.97
C ASP A 81 -42.93 -14.44 20.16
N PRO A 82 -43.85 -14.33 19.17
CA PRO A 82 -43.85 -13.24 18.18
C PRO A 82 -44.06 -11.84 18.74
N TYR A 83 -44.69 -11.71 19.90
CA TYR A 83 -45.07 -10.42 20.48
C TYR A 83 -44.12 -9.96 21.59
N SER A 84 -43.12 -10.77 21.93
CA SER A 84 -42.23 -10.52 23.06
C SER A 84 -40.99 -9.75 22.63
N PRO A 85 -40.66 -8.62 23.30
CA PRO A 85 -39.45 -7.86 22.98
C PRO A 85 -38.17 -8.56 23.47
N LYS A 86 -38.28 -9.74 24.11
CA LYS A 86 -37.12 -10.46 24.68
C LYS A 86 -36.08 -10.84 23.64
N TRP A 87 -36.51 -11.19 22.43
CA TRP A 87 -35.59 -11.58 21.35
C TRP A 87 -34.67 -10.41 20.94
N GLU A 88 -35.11 -9.16 21.08
CA GLU A 88 -34.30 -7.98 20.76
C GLU A 88 -33.10 -7.86 21.70
N ARG A 89 -33.30 -8.16 22.98
CA ARG A 89 -32.22 -8.20 23.98
C ARG A 89 -31.26 -9.34 23.72
N GLU A 90 -31.78 -10.52 23.40
CA GLU A 90 -30.94 -11.68 23.05
C GLU A 90 -30.17 -11.44 21.74
N LEU A 91 -30.74 -10.74 20.75
CA LEU A 91 -30.03 -10.31 19.55
C LEU A 91 -28.81 -9.45 19.90
N VAL A 92 -28.99 -8.39 20.68
CA VAL A 92 -27.88 -7.50 21.07
C VAL A 92 -26.82 -8.26 21.85
N LYS A 93 -27.24 -9.15 22.77
CA LYS A 93 -26.33 -10.02 23.52
C LYS A 93 -25.54 -10.95 22.60
N MET A 94 -26.19 -11.67 21.69
CA MET A 94 -25.52 -12.56 20.74
C MET A 94 -24.58 -11.79 19.81
N ILE A 95 -24.97 -10.58 19.38
CA ILE A 95 -24.09 -9.71 18.59
C ILE A 95 -22.86 -9.32 19.40
N PHE A 96 -23.03 -8.91 20.65
CA PHE A 96 -21.91 -8.54 21.51
C PHE A 96 -20.97 -9.72 21.82
N GLU A 97 -21.52 -10.90 22.10
CA GLU A 97 -20.75 -12.07 22.52
C GLU A 97 -20.12 -12.84 21.36
N ARG A 98 -20.79 -12.89 20.20
CA ARG A 98 -20.43 -13.79 19.09
C ARG A 98 -19.97 -13.05 17.84
N THR A 99 -20.11 -11.73 17.81
CA THR A 99 -19.58 -10.87 16.74
C THR A 99 -18.66 -9.82 17.35
N GLN A 100 -18.09 -8.97 16.51
CA GLN A 100 -17.38 -7.78 16.99
C GLN A 100 -17.98 -6.48 16.45
N LEU A 101 -19.30 -6.49 16.18
CA LEU A 101 -20.04 -5.30 15.78
C LEU A 101 -20.15 -4.25 16.88
N LEU A 102 -20.07 -4.68 18.15
CA LEU A 102 -20.18 -3.83 19.34
C LEU A 102 -18.96 -4.06 20.24
N ASP A 103 -18.19 -3.01 20.51
CA ASP A 103 -17.23 -3.02 21.62
C ASP A 103 -17.95 -2.81 22.97
N THR A 104 -17.23 -2.95 24.09
CA THR A 104 -17.81 -2.83 25.43
C THR A 104 -18.51 -1.48 25.65
N ALA A 105 -17.93 -0.39 25.16
CA ALA A 105 -18.50 0.95 25.31
C ALA A 105 -19.76 1.15 24.44
N SER A 106 -19.73 0.66 23.20
CA SER A 106 -20.83 0.70 22.25
C SER A 106 -21.99 -0.16 22.76
N ASN A 107 -21.69 -1.35 23.28
CA ASN A 107 -22.71 -2.22 23.88
C ASN A 107 -23.38 -1.52 25.06
N HIS A 108 -22.61 -0.91 25.97
CA HIS A 108 -23.18 -0.16 27.09
C HIS A 108 -24.13 0.95 26.63
N LYS A 109 -23.72 1.76 25.63
CA LYS A 109 -24.57 2.81 25.04
C LYS A 109 -25.88 2.25 24.47
N ILE A 110 -25.83 1.12 23.78
CA ILE A 110 -27.02 0.48 23.18
C ILE A 110 -27.95 -0.07 24.25
N ILE A 111 -27.41 -0.66 25.33
CA ILE A 111 -28.20 -1.10 26.48
C ILE A 111 -28.89 0.10 27.16
N THR A 112 -28.20 1.23 27.33
CA THR A 112 -28.82 2.45 27.89
C THR A 112 -30.02 2.93 27.04
N ILE A 113 -29.88 2.92 25.70
CA ILE A 113 -30.98 3.29 24.79
C ILE A 113 -32.15 2.29 24.93
N GLN A 114 -31.85 1.00 25.10
CA GLN A 114 -32.86 -0.03 25.35
C GLN A 114 -33.63 0.25 26.65
N ASP A 115 -32.93 0.60 27.73
CA ASP A 115 -33.52 0.92 29.04
C ASP A 115 -34.43 2.15 28.93
N HIS A 116 -33.99 3.21 28.25
CA HIS A 116 -34.82 4.38 27.98
C HIS A 116 -36.09 4.02 27.19
N ARG A 117 -35.99 3.15 26.19
CA ARG A 117 -37.16 2.63 25.45
C ARG A 117 -38.07 1.81 26.35
N HIS A 118 -37.53 0.97 27.22
CA HIS A 118 -38.33 0.15 28.14
C HIS A 118 -39.18 1.02 29.07
N LEU A 119 -38.57 2.02 29.70
CA LEU A 119 -39.26 2.99 30.57
C LEU A 119 -40.28 3.85 29.79
N SER A 120 -39.95 4.23 28.56
CA SER A 120 -40.82 5.05 27.70
C SER A 120 -42.05 4.31 27.16
N ALA A 121 -41.97 2.97 27.02
CA ALA A 121 -43.02 2.16 26.40
C ALA A 121 -43.93 1.44 27.41
N HIS A 122 -43.48 1.27 28.66
CA HIS A 122 -44.20 0.52 29.69
C HIS A 122 -44.46 1.41 30.92
N PRO A 123 -45.71 1.45 31.43
CA PRO A 123 -46.02 2.17 32.67
C PRO A 123 -45.22 1.62 33.84
N ILE A 124 -44.70 2.52 34.68
CA ILE A 124 -44.06 2.15 35.94
C ILE A 124 -45.16 2.18 37.01
N ILE A 125 -45.38 1.07 37.71
CA ILE A 125 -46.30 1.02 38.85
C ILE A 125 -45.63 1.76 40.02
N SER A 126 -45.74 3.08 39.99
CA SER A 126 -45.44 4.02 41.08
C SER A 126 -46.61 4.99 41.20
N ASP A 127 -46.76 5.64 42.36
CA ASP A 127 -47.99 6.32 42.86
C ASP A 127 -48.71 7.33 41.92
N GLU A 128 -48.21 7.59 40.71
CA GLU A 128 -48.83 8.49 39.71
C GLU A 128 -49.17 7.83 38.36
N ASP A 129 -48.93 6.52 38.13
CA ASP A 129 -49.26 5.82 36.87
C ASP A 129 -48.81 6.57 35.58
N THR A 130 -47.66 7.26 35.62
CA THR A 130 -47.13 8.04 34.49
C THR A 130 -46.09 7.25 33.69
N LEU A 131 -46.12 7.39 32.36
CA LEU A 131 -45.05 6.90 31.48
C LEU A 131 -43.83 7.81 31.62
N PHE A 132 -42.64 7.21 31.63
CA PHE A 132 -41.39 7.98 31.62
C PHE A 132 -41.29 8.82 30.34
N GLU A 133 -41.03 10.12 30.50
CA GLU A 133 -40.78 11.05 29.42
C GLU A 133 -39.30 11.48 29.41
N PRO A 134 -38.50 11.03 28.44
CA PRO A 134 -37.09 11.43 28.34
C PRO A 134 -36.98 12.91 27.95
N THR A 135 -35.98 13.61 28.49
CA THR A 135 -35.73 15.01 28.12
C THR A 135 -35.18 15.14 26.69
N GLU A 136 -35.24 16.35 26.14
CA GLU A 136 -34.69 16.64 24.81
C GLU A 136 -33.20 16.23 24.70
N GLU A 137 -32.40 16.51 25.73
CA GLU A 137 -30.98 16.21 25.78
C GLU A 137 -30.71 14.71 25.85
N MET A 138 -31.55 13.96 26.57
CA MET A 138 -31.46 12.50 26.63
C MET A 138 -31.69 11.91 25.24
N VAL A 139 -32.77 12.29 24.56
CA VAL A 139 -33.07 11.78 23.21
C VAL A 139 -32.00 12.21 22.21
N ARG A 140 -31.49 13.45 22.31
CA ARG A 140 -30.39 13.93 21.46
C ARG A 140 -29.10 13.13 21.67
N SER A 141 -28.78 12.80 22.92
CA SER A 141 -27.64 11.96 23.30
C SER A 141 -27.80 10.54 22.75
N ASP A 142 -28.98 9.93 22.91
CA ASP A 142 -29.29 8.59 22.40
C ASP A 142 -29.20 8.53 20.89
N ILE A 143 -29.74 9.53 20.19
CA ILE A 143 -29.60 9.64 18.73
C ILE A 143 -28.12 9.69 18.34
N ARG A 144 -27.34 10.56 18.96
CA ARG A 144 -25.90 10.64 18.68
C ARG A 144 -25.18 9.32 18.93
N ASN A 145 -25.42 8.72 20.10
CA ASN A 145 -24.81 7.47 20.50
C ASN A 145 -25.20 6.33 19.56
N SER A 146 -26.45 6.27 19.09
CA SER A 146 -26.89 5.25 18.13
C SER A 146 -26.13 5.35 16.80
N ILE A 147 -25.96 6.57 16.27
CA ILE A 147 -25.27 6.81 15.01
C ILE A 147 -23.79 6.44 15.16
N GLU A 148 -23.13 6.93 16.21
CA GLU A 148 -21.71 6.67 16.45
C GLU A 148 -21.43 5.20 16.79
N ALA A 149 -22.26 4.56 17.61
CA ALA A 149 -22.03 3.19 18.08
C ALA A 149 -22.36 2.15 17.01
N VAL A 150 -23.44 2.37 16.26
CA VAL A 150 -24.03 1.37 15.36
C VAL A 150 -24.28 1.94 13.97
N LEU A 151 -25.21 2.89 13.79
CA LEU A 151 -25.82 3.16 12.48
C LEU A 151 -24.85 3.65 11.40
N SER A 152 -23.75 4.32 11.77
CA SER A 152 -22.72 4.78 10.82
C SER A 152 -21.63 3.75 10.53
N LYS A 153 -21.53 2.68 11.33
CA LYS A 153 -20.50 1.66 11.16
C LYS A 153 -20.94 0.61 10.14
N PRO A 154 -20.06 0.15 9.24
CA PRO A 154 -20.33 -1.02 8.39
C PRO A 154 -20.33 -2.32 9.22
N PRO A 155 -20.85 -3.43 8.66
CA PRO A 155 -20.94 -4.72 9.36
C PRO A 155 -19.60 -5.42 9.71
N PHE A 156 -18.46 -4.90 9.24
CA PHE A 156 -17.19 -5.63 9.35
C PHE A 156 -16.39 -5.30 10.59
N LEU A 157 -15.78 -6.35 11.15
CA LEU A 157 -14.55 -6.19 11.90
C LEU A 157 -13.39 -6.88 11.16
N THR A 158 -12.31 -6.11 10.99
CA THR A 158 -11.17 -6.30 10.09
C THR A 158 -10.55 -7.70 10.00
N GLN A 159 -10.67 -8.55 11.03
CA GLN A 159 -10.00 -9.86 11.03
C GLN A 159 -10.68 -10.89 10.12
N LYS A 160 -12.03 -10.95 10.10
CA LYS A 160 -12.74 -11.88 9.20
C LYS A 160 -12.56 -11.48 7.76
N ILE A 161 -12.71 -10.18 7.46
CA ILE A 161 -12.50 -9.67 6.09
C ILE A 161 -11.05 -9.85 5.64
N LEU A 162 -10.05 -9.70 6.52
CA LEU A 162 -8.67 -10.02 6.18
C LEU A 162 -8.55 -11.49 5.75
N ASN A 163 -9.09 -12.43 6.52
CA ASN A 163 -9.03 -13.84 6.16
C ASN A 163 -9.76 -14.12 4.84
N THR A 164 -10.95 -13.56 4.63
CA THR A 164 -11.68 -13.68 3.37
C THR A 164 -10.89 -13.11 2.20
N ILE A 165 -10.26 -11.95 2.37
CA ILE A 165 -9.41 -11.35 1.33
C ILE A 165 -8.20 -12.26 1.05
N LEU A 166 -7.55 -12.81 2.08
CA LEU A 166 -6.40 -13.71 1.90
C LEU A 166 -6.79 -14.99 1.15
N GLU A 167 -7.93 -15.59 1.48
CA GLU A 167 -8.48 -16.78 0.81
C GLU A 167 -8.80 -16.47 -0.66
N ASP A 168 -9.50 -15.36 -0.91
CA ASP A 168 -9.80 -14.89 -2.25
C ASP A 168 -8.53 -14.62 -3.09
N LEU A 169 -7.54 -13.94 -2.51
CA LEU A 169 -6.28 -13.64 -3.18
C LEU A 169 -5.53 -14.91 -3.54
N GLU A 170 -5.55 -15.90 -2.65
CA GLU A 170 -4.97 -17.21 -2.89
C GLU A 170 -5.66 -17.96 -4.04
N GLU A 171 -6.98 -17.90 -4.14
CA GLU A 171 -7.74 -18.52 -5.24
C GLU A 171 -7.47 -17.86 -6.59
N ILE A 172 -7.33 -16.54 -6.64
CA ILE A 172 -7.21 -15.79 -7.90
C ILE A 172 -5.78 -15.48 -8.33
N LYS A 173 -4.77 -15.87 -7.53
CA LYS A 173 -3.36 -15.46 -7.74
C LYS A 173 -2.82 -15.81 -9.14
N ASP A 174 -3.25 -16.94 -9.69
CA ASP A 174 -2.84 -17.41 -11.02
C ASP A 174 -3.74 -16.90 -12.15
N SER A 175 -4.89 -16.31 -11.82
CA SER A 175 -5.90 -15.84 -12.78
C SER A 175 -5.79 -14.35 -13.11
N LEU A 176 -5.04 -13.58 -12.31
CA LEU A 176 -4.94 -12.12 -12.48
C LEU A 176 -3.66 -11.70 -13.22
N PRO A 177 -3.78 -11.07 -14.40
CA PRO A 177 -2.63 -10.76 -15.25
C PRO A 177 -1.80 -9.57 -14.75
N ASP A 178 -2.41 -8.59 -14.05
CA ASP A 178 -1.75 -7.33 -13.69
C ASP A 178 -2.36 -6.62 -12.46
N ASP A 179 -1.67 -5.61 -11.95
CA ASP A 179 -2.07 -4.81 -10.77
C ASP A 179 -3.34 -3.98 -11.01
N SER A 180 -3.64 -3.62 -12.26
CA SER A 180 -4.85 -2.88 -12.62
C SER A 180 -6.11 -3.75 -12.43
N SER A 181 -6.02 -5.01 -12.82
CA SER A 181 -7.05 -6.03 -12.67
C SER A 181 -7.27 -6.37 -11.20
N LEU A 182 -6.18 -6.57 -10.44
CA LEU A 182 -6.25 -6.76 -8.99
C LEU A 182 -6.88 -5.56 -8.28
N ARG A 183 -6.52 -4.33 -8.66
CA ARG A 183 -7.12 -3.11 -8.11
C ARG A 183 -8.62 -3.06 -8.34
N LYS A 184 -9.09 -3.35 -9.56
CA LYS A 184 -10.52 -3.39 -9.88
C LYS A 184 -11.26 -4.44 -9.05
N TYR A 185 -10.68 -5.63 -8.91
CA TYR A 185 -11.21 -6.70 -8.08
C TYR A 185 -11.38 -6.24 -6.62
N LEU A 186 -10.28 -5.81 -5.99
CA LEU A 186 -10.27 -5.37 -4.60
C LEU A 186 -11.21 -4.18 -4.37
N GLN A 187 -11.25 -3.21 -5.29
CA GLN A 187 -12.17 -2.07 -5.19
C GLN A 187 -13.63 -2.50 -5.25
N SER A 188 -13.99 -3.36 -6.20
CA SER A 188 -15.38 -3.77 -6.40
C SER A 188 -15.92 -4.61 -5.24
N LYS A 189 -15.11 -5.55 -4.74
CA LYS A 189 -15.54 -6.54 -3.74
C LYS A 189 -15.35 -6.06 -2.30
N TYR A 190 -14.35 -5.21 -2.04
CA TYR A 190 -13.97 -4.82 -0.68
C TYR A 190 -13.79 -3.31 -0.50
N LEU A 191 -12.82 -2.69 -1.18
CA LEU A 191 -12.32 -1.37 -0.78
C LEU A 191 -13.33 -0.23 -0.93
N ARG A 192 -14.40 -0.37 -1.74
CA ARG A 192 -15.45 0.66 -1.86
C ARG A 192 -16.30 0.82 -0.59
N SER A 193 -16.53 -0.26 0.15
CA SER A 193 -17.34 -0.21 1.38
C SER A 193 -16.51 0.05 2.64
N LEU A 194 -15.18 -0.07 2.56
CA LEU A 194 -14.30 0.12 3.71
C LEU A 194 -14.07 1.60 4.02
N ASN A 195 -14.33 1.95 5.28
CA ASN A 195 -13.90 3.22 5.86
C ASN A 195 -12.38 3.24 6.09
N ARG A 196 -11.85 4.43 6.38
CA ARG A 196 -10.42 4.67 6.60
C ARG A 196 -9.82 3.78 7.69
N GLU A 197 -10.43 3.73 8.88
CA GLU A 197 -9.92 2.95 10.01
C GLU A 197 -9.82 1.45 9.69
N THR A 198 -10.82 0.90 9.00
CA THR A 198 -10.82 -0.51 8.58
C THR A 198 -9.76 -0.75 7.51
N THR A 199 -9.53 0.22 6.61
CA THR A 199 -8.49 0.15 5.58
C THR A 199 -7.09 0.10 6.21
N ILE A 200 -6.82 0.93 7.22
CA ILE A 200 -5.55 0.92 7.97
C ILE A 200 -5.35 -0.42 8.70
N LYS A 201 -6.39 -0.94 9.36
CA LYS A 201 -6.33 -2.25 10.03
C LYS A 201 -6.10 -3.39 9.03
N LEU A 202 -6.69 -3.31 7.84
CA LEU A 202 -6.47 -4.30 6.76
C LEU A 202 -5.03 -4.25 6.27
N PHE A 203 -4.49 -3.05 6.03
CA PHE A 203 -3.07 -2.85 5.70
C PHE A 203 -2.15 -3.45 6.76
N ARG A 204 -2.40 -3.15 8.03
CA ARG A 204 -1.65 -3.71 9.17
C ARG A 204 -1.68 -5.24 9.21
N GLY A 205 -2.81 -5.84 8.84
CA GLY A 205 -2.97 -7.28 8.70
C GLY A 205 -2.12 -7.85 7.56
N LEU A 206 -2.20 -7.26 6.36
CA LEU A 206 -1.39 -7.65 5.22
C LEU A 206 0.11 -7.45 5.48
N TRP A 207 0.51 -6.39 6.19
CA TRP A 207 1.91 -6.16 6.58
C TRP A 207 2.46 -7.36 7.33
N LYS A 208 1.70 -7.86 8.32
CA LYS A 208 2.08 -9.05 9.07
C LYS A 208 2.27 -10.25 8.14
N ILE A 209 1.33 -10.49 7.22
CA ILE A 209 1.39 -11.65 6.32
C ILE A 209 2.58 -11.56 5.36
N VAL A 210 2.83 -10.38 4.78
CA VAL A 210 3.87 -10.20 3.75
C VAL A 210 5.26 -10.19 4.38
N PHE A 211 5.45 -9.43 5.47
CA PHE A 211 6.79 -9.13 5.97
C PHE A 211 7.17 -9.84 7.28
N ARG A 212 6.21 -10.41 8.02
CA ARG A 212 6.46 -11.02 9.34
C ARG A 212 6.20 -12.52 9.39
N SER A 213 5.24 -13.02 8.61
CA SER A 213 4.92 -14.44 8.55
C SER A 213 5.90 -15.21 7.66
N ASP A 214 6.35 -16.35 8.18
CA ASP A 214 7.27 -17.33 7.56
C ASP A 214 6.61 -18.71 7.41
N ASP A 215 5.29 -18.81 7.56
CA ASP A 215 4.54 -20.04 7.31
C ASP A 215 4.37 -20.33 5.81
N GLU A 216 4.25 -21.61 5.44
CA GLU A 216 4.18 -22.06 4.04
C GLU A 216 3.08 -21.36 3.23
N ARG A 217 1.92 -21.09 3.85
CA ARG A 217 0.81 -20.40 3.19
C ARG A 217 1.15 -18.94 2.92
N ALA A 218 1.80 -18.25 3.86
CA ALA A 218 2.27 -16.90 3.65
C ALA A 218 3.33 -16.83 2.54
N GLU A 219 4.26 -17.79 2.50
CA GLU A 219 5.29 -17.84 1.45
C GLU A 219 4.70 -18.09 0.06
N ALA A 220 3.82 -19.08 -0.08
CA ALA A 220 3.19 -19.45 -1.34
C ALA A 220 2.26 -18.36 -1.93
N ASN A 221 1.88 -17.37 -1.12
CA ASN A 221 0.96 -16.30 -1.49
C ASN A 221 1.56 -14.90 -1.28
N ARG A 222 2.87 -14.78 -0.99
CA ARG A 222 3.50 -13.50 -0.60
C ARG A 222 3.39 -12.44 -1.69
N GLU A 223 3.60 -12.82 -2.95
CA GLU A 223 3.53 -11.92 -4.11
C GLU A 223 2.15 -11.26 -4.25
N ILE A 224 1.07 -12.06 -4.28
CA ILE A 224 -0.29 -11.52 -4.45
C ILE A 224 -0.71 -10.65 -3.26
N ASN A 225 -0.31 -11.05 -2.04
CA ASN A 225 -0.57 -10.28 -0.83
C ASN A 225 0.21 -8.96 -0.82
N PHE A 226 1.45 -8.96 -1.30
CA PHE A 226 2.27 -7.76 -1.46
C PHE A 226 1.65 -6.77 -2.45
N ARG A 227 1.18 -7.26 -3.61
CA ARG A 227 0.47 -6.45 -4.60
C ARG A 227 -0.80 -5.82 -4.02
N ALA A 228 -1.59 -6.59 -3.27
CA ALA A 228 -2.77 -6.08 -2.57
C ALA A 228 -2.42 -5.02 -1.51
N LEU A 229 -1.34 -5.24 -0.74
CA LEU A 229 -0.82 -4.30 0.25
C LEU A 229 -0.45 -2.95 -0.39
N LYS A 230 0.25 -2.95 -1.53
CA LYS A 230 0.58 -1.72 -2.28
C LYS A 230 -0.67 -0.96 -2.73
N ILE A 231 -1.67 -1.67 -3.27
CA ILE A 231 -2.93 -1.05 -3.71
C ILE A 231 -3.67 -0.37 -2.55
N ILE A 232 -3.68 -1.01 -1.38
CA ILE A 232 -4.31 -0.46 -0.18
C ILE A 232 -3.51 0.73 0.35
N PHE A 233 -2.17 0.64 0.34
CA PHE A 233 -1.28 1.73 0.72
C PHE A 233 -1.57 3.00 -0.08
N GLU A 234 -1.65 2.90 -1.41
CA GLU A 234 -1.91 4.05 -2.27
C GLU A 234 -3.26 4.74 -1.99
N LYS A 235 -4.28 3.99 -1.55
CA LYS A 235 -5.60 4.55 -1.25
C LYS A 235 -5.59 5.48 -0.02
N GLU A 236 -4.79 5.15 0.99
CA GLU A 236 -4.78 5.82 2.31
C GLU A 236 -3.35 6.21 2.74
N ARG A 237 -2.48 6.54 1.78
CA ARG A 237 -1.02 6.68 1.97
C ARG A 237 -0.64 7.48 3.22
N GLN A 238 -1.14 8.71 3.35
CA GLN A 238 -0.81 9.58 4.47
C GLN A 238 -1.24 8.98 5.83
N ASN A 239 -2.46 8.47 5.90
CA ASN A 239 -2.99 7.88 7.14
C ASN A 239 -2.25 6.59 7.52
N ILE A 240 -1.77 5.83 6.54
CA ILE A 240 -0.99 4.61 6.78
C ILE A 240 0.42 4.96 7.26
N ILE A 241 1.08 5.95 6.66
CA ILE A 241 2.38 6.45 7.14
C ILE A 241 2.28 6.89 8.61
N GLU A 242 1.25 7.67 8.96
CA GLU A 242 0.98 8.07 10.34
C GLU A 242 0.72 6.87 11.27
N ALA A 243 -0.01 5.86 10.80
CA ALA A 243 -0.26 4.65 11.58
C ALA A 243 1.02 3.83 11.81
N ILE A 244 1.93 3.80 10.82
CA ILE A 244 3.22 3.11 10.95
C ILE A 244 4.10 3.79 11.99
N SER A 245 4.20 5.12 11.95
CA SER A 245 5.02 5.86 12.91
C SER A 245 4.52 5.74 14.36
N GLN A 246 3.20 5.60 14.56
CA GLN A 246 2.59 5.38 15.88
C GLN A 246 2.81 3.96 16.44
N GLU A 247 2.99 2.95 15.57
CA GLU A 247 3.19 1.54 15.96
C GLU A 247 4.55 0.99 15.47
N ALA A 248 5.62 1.78 15.53
CA ALA A 248 6.95 1.40 15.02
C ALA A 248 7.42 -0.01 15.47
N ASN A 249 7.19 -0.36 16.74
CA ASN A 249 7.54 -1.69 17.29
C ASN A 249 6.82 -2.85 16.58
N PHE A 250 5.57 -2.65 16.16
CA PHE A 250 4.83 -3.68 15.42
C PHE A 250 5.40 -3.85 14.01
N TYR A 251 5.59 -2.74 13.30
CA TYR A 251 6.03 -2.73 11.91
C TYR A 251 7.50 -3.14 11.75
N SER A 252 8.31 -3.02 12.81
CA SER A 252 9.72 -3.43 12.82
C SER A 252 9.92 -4.93 13.10
N LYS A 253 8.88 -5.67 13.46
CA LYS A 253 8.94 -7.13 13.61
C LYS A 253 8.85 -7.79 12.24
N ILE A 254 10.00 -7.94 11.59
CA ILE A 254 10.14 -8.53 10.26
C ILE A 254 10.63 -9.99 10.39
N ALA A 255 10.22 -10.85 9.46
CA ALA A 255 10.70 -12.21 9.36
C ALA A 255 12.20 -12.20 9.01
N ASN A 256 12.97 -13.10 9.64
CA ASN A 256 14.39 -13.26 9.30
C ASN A 256 14.56 -14.19 8.09
N ASN A 257 13.90 -13.85 6.97
CA ASN A 257 14.08 -14.52 5.68
C ASN A 257 14.35 -13.49 4.58
N ASP A 258 15.20 -13.85 3.62
CA ASP A 258 15.65 -12.90 2.59
C ASP A 258 14.50 -12.42 1.70
N GLU A 259 13.54 -13.30 1.39
CA GLU A 259 12.43 -12.96 0.50
C GLU A 259 11.49 -11.90 1.11
N ALA A 260 11.09 -12.03 2.38
CA ALA A 260 10.25 -11.01 3.01
C ALA A 260 10.98 -9.66 3.12
N ILE A 261 12.29 -9.68 3.39
CA ILE A 261 13.10 -8.45 3.44
C ILE A 261 13.23 -7.83 2.04
N LYS A 262 13.38 -8.63 0.98
CA LYS A 262 13.36 -8.14 -0.42
C LYS A 262 12.03 -7.46 -0.76
N PHE A 263 10.90 -8.07 -0.42
CA PHE A 263 9.58 -7.45 -0.57
C PHE A 263 9.47 -6.15 0.25
N LEU A 264 10.04 -6.11 1.45
CA LEU A 264 10.06 -4.92 2.28
C LEU A 264 10.89 -3.80 1.62
N ILE A 265 12.06 -4.11 1.06
CA ILE A 265 12.86 -3.15 0.29
C ILE A 265 12.07 -2.62 -0.92
N GLU A 266 11.36 -3.49 -1.63
CA GLU A 266 10.52 -3.08 -2.76
C GLU A 266 9.38 -2.14 -2.33
N PHE A 267 8.74 -2.41 -1.19
CA PHE A 267 7.75 -1.53 -0.58
C PHE A 267 8.35 -0.16 -0.22
N LEU A 268 9.48 -0.18 0.48
CA LEU A 268 10.12 1.01 1.04
C LEU A 268 10.80 1.89 0.01
N SER A 269 10.99 1.41 -1.23
CA SER A 269 11.79 2.03 -2.28
C SER A 269 11.83 3.57 -2.30
N LEU A 270 10.67 4.25 -2.31
CA LEU A 270 10.56 5.73 -2.23
C LEU A 270 10.00 6.24 -0.88
N GLU A 271 9.71 5.33 0.04
CA GLU A 271 9.00 5.60 1.29
C GLU A 271 9.98 5.81 2.46
N LYS A 272 10.83 6.84 2.33
CA LYS A 272 11.85 7.21 3.34
C LYS A 272 11.24 7.43 4.73
N GLU A 273 10.11 8.11 4.81
CA GLU A 273 9.41 8.39 6.07
C GLU A 273 9.03 7.11 6.83
N ILE A 274 8.63 6.06 6.10
CA ILE A 274 8.33 4.75 6.67
C ILE A 274 9.61 4.10 7.17
N TYR A 275 10.66 4.07 6.35
CA TYR A 275 11.95 3.50 6.74
C TYR A 275 12.54 4.18 7.98
N ASP A 276 12.51 5.50 8.04
CA ASP A 276 13.04 6.27 9.16
C ASP A 276 12.28 5.98 10.47
N SER A 277 10.98 5.70 10.37
CA SER A 277 10.10 5.32 11.50
C SER A 277 10.34 3.89 12.03
N LEU A 278 11.02 3.01 11.28
CA LEU A 278 11.32 1.65 11.75
C LEU A 278 12.41 1.66 12.84
N GLU A 279 12.34 0.70 13.76
CA GLU A 279 13.36 0.45 14.76
C GLU A 279 14.66 -0.05 14.11
N ASP A 280 15.80 0.19 14.77
CA ASP A 280 17.12 -0.21 14.26
C ASP A 280 17.22 -1.72 13.99
N SER A 281 16.51 -2.54 14.77
CA SER A 281 16.44 -3.98 14.58
C SER A 281 15.99 -4.38 13.17
N ALA A 282 14.98 -3.71 12.62
CA ALA A 282 14.52 -3.94 11.25
C ALA A 282 15.52 -3.41 10.21
N LYS A 283 16.14 -2.26 10.48
CA LYS A 283 17.14 -1.64 9.61
C LYS A 283 18.38 -2.52 9.48
N GLU A 284 18.82 -3.17 10.56
CA GLU A 284 19.94 -4.14 10.54
C GLU A 284 19.65 -5.38 9.67
N LEU A 285 18.37 -5.78 9.51
CA LEU A 285 18.00 -6.89 8.61
C LEU A 285 18.07 -6.48 7.12
N ILE A 286 17.81 -5.20 6.81
CA ILE A 286 17.83 -4.68 5.44
C ILE A 286 19.27 -4.50 4.93
N LYS A 287 20.18 -4.03 5.78
CA LYS A 287 21.56 -3.67 5.39
C LYS A 287 22.34 -4.76 4.65
N PRO A 288 22.33 -6.05 5.07
CA PRO A 288 23.03 -7.12 4.36
C PRO A 288 22.56 -7.26 2.91
N ILE A 289 21.25 -7.26 2.67
CA ILE A 289 20.70 -7.40 1.31
C ILE A 289 21.13 -6.22 0.43
N LEU A 290 21.09 -5.00 0.94
CA LEU A 290 21.53 -3.82 0.19
C LEU A 290 23.04 -3.80 -0.07
N LYS A 291 23.84 -4.40 0.82
CA LYS A 291 25.29 -4.47 0.66
C LYS A 291 25.71 -5.44 -0.44
N ASP A 292 25.00 -6.57 -0.54
CA ASP A 292 25.42 -7.71 -1.36
C ASP A 292 24.61 -7.83 -2.67
N ASN A 293 23.46 -7.14 -2.79
CA ASN A 293 22.62 -7.20 -3.99
C ASN A 293 22.48 -5.86 -4.70
N LEU A 294 23.17 -5.69 -5.83
CA LEU A 294 23.10 -4.47 -6.65
C LEU A 294 21.66 -4.10 -7.01
N SER A 295 20.83 -5.08 -7.37
CA SER A 295 19.49 -4.78 -7.88
C SER A 295 18.59 -4.18 -6.81
N TYR A 296 18.64 -4.70 -5.58
CA TYR A 296 17.87 -4.16 -4.46
C TYR A 296 18.45 -2.85 -3.96
N PHE A 297 19.78 -2.69 -3.95
CA PHE A 297 20.40 -1.41 -3.63
C PHE A 297 19.96 -0.31 -4.59
N GLY A 298 19.91 -0.59 -5.90
CA GLY A 298 19.53 0.39 -6.92
C GLY A 298 18.10 0.94 -6.80
N ILE A 299 17.19 0.26 -6.08
CA ILE A 299 15.82 0.77 -5.84
C ILE A 299 15.63 1.30 -4.42
N ALA A 300 16.66 1.28 -3.57
CA ALA A 300 16.57 1.63 -2.16
C ALA A 300 16.74 3.15 -1.93
N PHE A 301 16.01 4.00 -2.67
CA PHE A 301 16.13 5.45 -2.55
C PHE A 301 15.88 5.97 -1.12
N PHE A 302 15.10 5.23 -0.32
CA PHE A 302 14.85 5.50 1.10
C PHE A 302 16.12 5.59 1.99
N VAL A 303 17.26 5.01 1.57
CA VAL A 303 18.50 5.08 2.36
C VAL A 303 19.28 6.38 2.15
N SER A 304 18.83 7.26 1.25
CA SER A 304 19.49 8.53 0.92
C SER A 304 18.57 9.71 1.23
N GLU A 305 19.16 10.89 1.40
CA GLU A 305 18.39 12.12 1.70
C GLU A 305 17.49 12.56 0.54
N SER A 306 17.93 12.31 -0.70
CA SER A 306 17.15 12.59 -1.90
C SER A 306 17.36 11.51 -2.96
N PRO A 307 16.43 11.39 -3.93
CA PRO A 307 16.61 10.49 -5.07
C PRO A 307 17.90 10.78 -5.85
N LYS A 308 18.26 12.05 -6.00
CA LYS A 308 19.52 12.49 -6.62
C LYS A 308 20.73 11.94 -5.88
N ASP A 309 20.79 12.10 -4.56
CA ASP A 309 21.90 11.61 -3.75
C ASP A 309 22.04 10.09 -3.85
N HIS A 310 20.91 9.38 -3.94
CA HIS A 310 20.91 7.94 -4.14
C HIS A 310 21.50 7.54 -5.48
N VAL A 311 21.09 8.14 -6.60
CA VAL A 311 21.63 7.84 -7.94
C VAL A 311 23.15 8.05 -7.96
N VAL A 312 23.62 9.14 -7.35
CA VAL A 312 25.05 9.45 -7.24
C VAL A 312 25.77 8.42 -6.36
N SER A 313 25.21 8.08 -5.20
CA SER A 313 25.76 7.05 -4.31
C SER A 313 25.84 5.69 -4.99
N PHE A 314 24.79 5.31 -5.72
CA PHE A 314 24.71 4.06 -6.44
C PHE A 314 25.73 3.97 -7.57
N SER A 315 25.91 5.05 -8.33
CA SER A 315 26.93 5.16 -9.36
C SER A 315 28.35 4.98 -8.79
N ARG A 316 28.63 5.60 -7.65
CA ARG A 316 29.93 5.42 -6.95
C ARG A 316 30.11 4.00 -6.44
N TRP A 317 29.06 3.40 -5.89
CA TRP A 317 29.10 2.02 -5.41
C TRP A 317 29.47 1.06 -6.54
N ILE A 318 28.92 1.26 -7.74
CA ILE A 318 29.29 0.49 -8.94
C ILE A 318 30.78 0.68 -9.24
N GLU A 319 31.26 1.92 -9.33
CA GLU A 319 32.66 2.20 -9.62
C GLU A 319 33.63 1.54 -8.61
N ASP A 320 33.28 1.54 -7.32
CA ASP A 320 34.14 1.03 -6.24
C ASP A 320 34.13 -0.51 -6.11
N LYS A 321 32.99 -1.14 -6.38
CA LYS A 321 32.73 -2.56 -6.09
C LYS A 321 32.81 -3.44 -7.33
N TYR A 322 32.21 -3.03 -8.46
CA TYR A 322 32.13 -3.87 -9.66
C TYR A 322 33.49 -4.17 -10.28
N TYR A 323 34.44 -3.26 -10.13
CA TYR A 323 35.78 -3.45 -10.67
C TYR A 323 36.56 -4.57 -9.95
N LYS A 324 36.14 -5.01 -8.75
CA LYS A 324 36.93 -5.88 -7.86
C LYS A 324 36.40 -7.31 -7.70
N GLU A 325 35.16 -7.59 -8.09
CA GLU A 325 34.56 -8.92 -7.96
C GLU A 325 34.74 -9.71 -9.27
N TYR A 326 35.91 -10.34 -9.43
CA TYR A 326 36.17 -11.23 -10.56
C TYR A 326 35.38 -12.53 -10.38
N GLY A 327 34.54 -12.90 -11.36
CA GLY A 327 34.04 -14.27 -11.50
C GLY A 327 32.78 -14.66 -10.73
N ASP A 328 31.89 -13.73 -10.35
CA ASP A 328 30.56 -14.09 -9.83
C ASP A 328 29.46 -13.83 -10.87
N ASN A 329 28.61 -14.84 -11.07
CA ASN A 329 27.51 -14.82 -12.02
C ASN A 329 26.58 -13.62 -11.77
N GLY A 330 26.75 -12.58 -12.60
CA GLY A 330 25.70 -11.65 -12.99
C GLY A 330 24.95 -10.92 -11.88
N ASN A 331 25.62 -10.11 -11.05
CA ASN A 331 24.92 -8.95 -10.49
C ASN A 331 24.55 -8.02 -11.67
N PHE A 332 23.26 -7.71 -11.83
CA PHE A 332 22.72 -6.74 -12.76
C PHE A 332 21.51 -6.10 -12.12
N LEU A 333 21.17 -4.88 -12.55
CA LEU A 333 19.89 -4.30 -12.20
C LEU A 333 18.80 -5.07 -12.96
N LYS A 334 17.99 -5.86 -12.25
CA LYS A 334 16.88 -6.64 -12.83
C LYS A 334 16.02 -5.72 -13.68
N LYS A 335 15.44 -6.25 -14.77
CA LYS A 335 14.62 -5.47 -15.72
C LYS A 335 13.56 -4.60 -15.03
N GLU A 336 12.83 -5.17 -14.06
CA GLU A 336 11.81 -4.45 -13.30
C GLU A 336 12.38 -3.35 -12.40
N HIS A 337 13.50 -3.62 -11.73
CA HIS A 337 14.18 -2.64 -10.88
C HIS A 337 14.79 -1.52 -11.70
N HIS A 338 15.30 -1.83 -12.89
CA HIS A 338 15.78 -0.82 -13.84
C HIS A 338 14.64 0.07 -14.30
N ARG A 339 13.48 -0.50 -14.66
CA ARG A 339 12.29 0.28 -15.03
C ARG A 339 11.89 1.23 -13.89
N LYS A 340 11.86 0.72 -12.65
CA LYS A 340 11.56 1.54 -11.46
C LYS A 340 12.60 2.65 -11.25
N PHE A 341 13.88 2.31 -11.28
CA PHE A 341 14.97 3.26 -11.14
C PHE A 341 14.91 4.38 -12.19
N ARG A 342 14.71 4.01 -13.47
CA ARG A 342 14.54 4.98 -14.56
C ARG A 342 13.30 5.86 -14.37
N GLN A 343 12.18 5.27 -13.98
CA GLN A 343 10.96 6.02 -13.68
C GLN A 343 11.19 7.08 -12.59
N VAL A 344 11.90 6.73 -11.50
CA VAL A 344 12.26 7.72 -10.47
C VAL A 344 13.15 8.82 -11.04
N CYS A 345 14.15 8.48 -11.86
CA CYS A 345 14.99 9.49 -12.48
C CYS A 345 14.18 10.44 -13.37
N GLU A 346 13.24 9.92 -14.16
CA GLU A 346 12.35 10.72 -15.02
C GLU A 346 11.42 11.62 -14.19
N GLU A 347 10.77 11.08 -13.15
CA GLU A 347 9.85 11.82 -12.27
C GLU A 347 10.53 12.98 -11.54
N PHE A 348 11.82 12.84 -11.20
CA PHE A 348 12.60 13.86 -10.49
C PHE A 348 13.53 14.68 -11.39
N GLY A 349 13.49 14.50 -12.72
CA GLY A 349 14.30 15.25 -13.68
C GLY A 349 15.82 15.02 -13.55
N LEU A 350 16.21 13.77 -13.28
CA LEU A 350 17.60 13.35 -12.99
C LEU A 350 18.31 12.77 -14.22
N ASP A 351 18.03 13.30 -15.41
CA ASP A 351 18.58 12.79 -16.67
C ASP A 351 20.12 12.79 -16.71
N SER A 352 20.76 13.80 -16.13
CA SER A 352 22.22 13.88 -16.09
C SER A 352 22.79 12.83 -15.14
N GLU A 353 22.21 12.66 -13.96
CA GLU A 353 22.64 11.65 -12.99
C GLU A 353 22.40 10.24 -13.53
N PHE A 354 21.29 9.99 -14.25
CA PHE A 354 21.04 8.72 -14.92
C PHE A 354 22.05 8.43 -16.04
N ARG A 355 22.40 9.45 -16.85
CA ARG A 355 23.47 9.33 -17.85
C ARG A 355 24.83 9.03 -17.22
N GLN A 356 25.16 9.69 -16.11
CA GLN A 356 26.39 9.44 -15.36
C GLN A 356 26.42 8.03 -14.76
N PHE A 357 25.29 7.56 -14.22
CA PHE A 357 25.11 6.17 -13.80
C PHE A 357 25.37 5.20 -14.94
N GLY A 358 24.81 5.45 -16.12
CA GLY A 358 25.02 4.65 -17.32
C GLY A 358 26.50 4.57 -17.73
N ILE A 359 27.20 5.70 -17.69
CA ILE A 359 28.66 5.76 -17.91
C ILE A 359 29.38 4.92 -16.85
N SER A 360 29.05 5.07 -15.56
CA SER A 360 29.63 4.29 -14.46
C SER A 360 29.45 2.79 -14.66
N CYS A 361 28.24 2.34 -15.05
CA CYS A 361 27.98 0.95 -15.40
C CYS A 361 28.92 0.45 -16.51
N PHE A 362 28.98 1.18 -17.63
CA PHE A 362 29.80 0.77 -18.78
C PHE A 362 31.29 0.71 -18.43
N ILE A 363 31.85 1.79 -17.88
CA ILE A 363 33.30 1.88 -17.62
C ILE A 363 33.76 0.94 -16.50
N SER A 364 32.85 0.47 -15.64
CA SER A 364 33.12 -0.51 -14.58
C SER A 364 32.73 -1.94 -14.95
N SER A 365 32.48 -2.22 -16.24
CA SER A 365 32.17 -3.58 -16.71
C SER A 365 33.28 -4.56 -16.34
N ALA A 366 32.89 -5.70 -15.76
CA ALA A 366 33.80 -6.75 -15.32
C ALA A 366 34.08 -7.82 -16.39
N ASP A 367 33.28 -7.83 -17.47
CA ASP A 367 33.45 -8.71 -18.63
C ASP A 367 32.89 -8.03 -19.90
N PHE A 368 33.15 -8.66 -21.05
CA PHE A 368 32.71 -8.14 -22.35
C PHE A 368 31.19 -8.15 -22.53
N GLU A 369 30.47 -9.15 -21.99
CA GLU A 369 29.02 -9.25 -22.13
C GLU A 369 28.32 -8.07 -21.41
N ARG A 370 28.76 -7.74 -20.19
CA ARG A 370 28.32 -6.56 -19.45
C ARG A 370 28.60 -5.27 -20.21
N ALA A 371 29.80 -5.14 -20.76
CA ALA A 371 30.18 -3.96 -21.52
C ALA A 371 29.29 -3.76 -22.75
N ASP A 372 28.95 -4.85 -23.43
CA ASP A 372 28.05 -4.85 -24.59
C ASP A 372 26.62 -4.44 -24.17
N ILE A 373 26.06 -5.08 -23.14
CA ILE A 373 24.73 -4.76 -22.61
C ILE A 373 24.64 -3.30 -22.17
N TYR A 374 25.64 -2.80 -21.42
CA TYR A 374 25.62 -1.43 -20.92
C TYR A 374 25.88 -0.40 -22.02
N PHE A 375 26.65 -0.75 -23.06
CA PHE A 375 26.80 0.12 -24.22
C PHE A 375 25.45 0.34 -24.90
N ASP A 376 24.76 -0.75 -25.24
CA ASP A 376 23.46 -0.70 -25.94
C ASP A 376 22.41 0.03 -25.09
N LYS A 377 22.37 -0.29 -23.79
CA LYS A 377 21.34 0.20 -22.90
C LYS A 377 21.52 1.65 -22.45
N TYR A 378 22.76 2.10 -22.27
CA TYR A 378 23.03 3.38 -21.62
C TYR A 378 23.88 4.34 -22.45
N ILE A 379 24.79 3.84 -23.28
CA ILE A 379 25.76 4.69 -23.98
C ILE A 379 25.20 5.12 -25.32
N GLU A 380 24.83 4.17 -26.17
CA GLU A 380 24.45 4.40 -27.57
C GLU A 380 23.34 5.44 -27.70
N GLU A 381 22.21 5.23 -27.00
CA GLU A 381 21.05 6.13 -27.04
C GLU A 381 21.33 7.53 -26.46
N ASN A 382 22.41 7.72 -25.71
CA ASN A 382 22.73 8.97 -25.02
C ASN A 382 23.93 9.73 -25.61
N LEU A 383 24.61 9.18 -26.62
CA LEU A 383 25.84 9.76 -27.19
C LEU A 383 25.67 11.23 -27.59
N GLU A 384 24.55 11.55 -28.23
CA GLU A 384 24.24 12.92 -28.66
C GLU A 384 23.89 13.85 -27.51
N ASN A 385 23.46 13.32 -26.36
CA ASN A 385 22.97 14.08 -25.22
C ASN A 385 24.04 14.34 -24.15
N TYR A 386 25.18 13.66 -24.22
CA TYR A 386 26.24 13.83 -23.24
C TYR A 386 26.85 15.23 -23.24
N THR A 387 27.10 15.74 -22.05
CA THR A 387 27.90 16.94 -21.83
C THR A 387 29.38 16.70 -22.12
N LYS A 388 30.16 17.78 -22.24
CA LYS A 388 31.62 17.68 -22.43
C LYS A 388 32.30 16.88 -21.32
N ASP A 389 31.87 17.05 -20.08
CA ASP A 389 32.49 16.37 -18.93
C ASP A 389 32.07 14.89 -18.86
N GLU A 390 30.81 14.58 -19.20
CA GLU A 390 30.34 13.19 -19.35
C GLU A 390 31.12 12.43 -20.43
N LEU A 391 31.37 13.06 -21.60
CA LEU A 391 32.17 12.45 -22.67
C LEU A 391 33.63 12.24 -22.26
N LYS A 392 34.24 13.20 -21.56
CA LYS A 392 35.60 13.03 -21.02
C LYS A 392 35.68 11.87 -20.01
N LYS A 393 34.68 11.74 -19.13
CA LYS A 393 34.58 10.61 -18.18
C LYS A 393 34.47 9.28 -18.93
N LEU A 394 33.58 9.21 -19.93
CA LEU A 394 33.36 8.03 -20.75
C LEU A 394 34.62 7.61 -21.49
N LEU A 395 35.29 8.54 -22.19
CA LEU A 395 36.55 8.28 -22.91
C LEU A 395 37.65 7.78 -21.97
N SER A 396 37.85 8.46 -20.83
CA SER A 396 38.88 8.10 -19.85
C SER A 396 38.63 6.72 -19.25
N GLY A 397 37.38 6.41 -18.88
CA GLY A 397 37.00 5.12 -18.32
C GLY A 397 37.11 3.98 -19.35
N ALA A 398 36.56 4.19 -20.55
CA ALA A 398 36.63 3.22 -21.64
C ALA A 398 38.07 2.90 -22.04
N ASN A 399 38.95 3.90 -22.05
CA ASN A 399 40.38 3.74 -22.34
C ASN A 399 41.13 2.97 -21.25
N ARG A 400 40.69 3.03 -19.99
CA ARG A 400 41.37 2.37 -18.85
C ARG A 400 40.91 0.93 -18.65
N ASN A 401 39.65 0.62 -18.93
CA ASN A 401 39.08 -0.70 -18.71
C ASN A 401 39.22 -1.58 -19.98
N ASN A 402 40.00 -2.66 -19.89
CA ASN A 402 40.19 -3.60 -20.99
C ASN A 402 38.89 -4.31 -21.41
N GLN A 403 37.92 -4.44 -20.50
CA GLN A 403 36.59 -4.93 -20.85
C GLN A 403 35.85 -3.99 -21.79
N CYS A 404 36.15 -2.69 -21.75
CA CYS A 404 35.57 -1.70 -22.64
C CYS A 404 36.32 -1.59 -23.97
N TYR A 405 37.65 -1.41 -23.93
CA TYR A 405 38.42 -1.14 -25.16
C TYR A 405 38.80 -2.39 -25.94
N TRP A 406 39.02 -3.54 -25.28
CA TRP A 406 39.56 -4.75 -25.94
C TRP A 406 38.47 -5.67 -26.50
N ARG A 407 37.21 -5.48 -26.12
CA ARG A 407 36.08 -6.25 -26.67
C ARG A 407 35.94 -6.07 -28.18
N ASN A 408 35.43 -7.10 -28.86
CA ASN A 408 35.36 -7.12 -30.33
C ASN A 408 34.60 -5.94 -30.93
N ARG A 409 33.44 -5.56 -30.36
CA ARG A 409 32.64 -4.44 -30.90
C ARG A 409 33.30 -3.07 -30.70
N SER A 410 34.29 -2.96 -29.80
CA SER A 410 35.14 -1.77 -29.66
C SER A 410 36.31 -1.78 -30.65
N ARG A 411 37.11 -2.86 -30.63
CA ARG A 411 38.38 -2.91 -31.37
C ARG A 411 38.16 -3.05 -32.88
N SER A 412 37.27 -3.96 -33.27
CA SER A 412 36.99 -4.31 -34.66
C SER A 412 35.61 -3.82 -35.10
N GLY A 413 34.71 -3.53 -34.15
CA GLY A 413 33.40 -2.94 -34.42
C GLY A 413 33.42 -1.41 -34.39
N SER A 414 32.23 -0.83 -34.20
CA SER A 414 31.96 0.60 -34.28
C SER A 414 31.77 1.29 -32.93
N ASP A 415 31.61 0.57 -31.83
CA ASP A 415 31.13 1.16 -30.56
C ASP A 415 32.04 2.26 -30.02
N SER A 416 33.35 1.98 -29.93
CA SER A 416 34.33 2.98 -29.47
C SER A 416 34.54 4.10 -30.49
N VAL A 417 34.37 3.82 -31.79
CA VAL A 417 34.40 4.83 -32.84
C VAL A 417 33.21 5.79 -32.68
N ARG A 418 32.00 5.29 -32.39
CA ARG A 418 30.82 6.10 -32.10
C ARG A 418 31.03 7.01 -30.89
N ILE A 419 31.63 6.51 -29.81
CA ILE A 419 32.00 7.32 -28.64
C ILE A 419 32.97 8.45 -29.05
N LEU A 420 34.01 8.12 -29.81
CA LEU A 420 35.01 9.08 -30.27
C LEU A 420 34.39 10.14 -31.20
N GLN A 421 33.50 9.76 -32.10
CA GLN A 421 32.79 10.67 -33.00
C GLN A 421 31.87 11.63 -32.24
N ALA A 422 31.08 11.13 -31.30
CA ALA A 422 30.26 11.97 -30.43
C ALA A 422 31.12 12.96 -29.62
N ALA A 423 32.26 12.50 -29.11
CA ALA A 423 33.22 13.35 -28.43
C ALA A 423 33.85 14.41 -29.34
N LYS A 424 34.25 14.05 -30.58
CA LYS A 424 34.80 14.99 -31.57
C LYS A 424 33.80 16.10 -31.89
N ALA A 425 32.54 15.72 -32.15
CA ALA A 425 31.47 16.66 -32.44
C ALA A 425 31.22 17.64 -31.29
N ARG A 426 31.32 17.18 -30.03
CA ARG A 426 30.97 18.00 -28.85
C ARG A 426 32.14 18.77 -28.24
N LEU A 427 33.34 18.20 -28.22
CA LEU A 427 34.53 18.80 -27.60
C LEU A 427 35.22 19.80 -28.53
N GLY A 428 35.07 19.63 -29.86
CA GLY A 428 35.61 20.50 -30.89
C GLY A 428 36.96 20.05 -31.44
N GLU A 429 37.38 20.64 -32.57
CA GLU A 429 38.56 20.21 -33.35
C GLU A 429 39.91 20.35 -32.64
N GLY A 430 39.99 21.16 -31.57
CA GLY A 430 41.22 21.38 -30.80
C GLY A 430 41.42 20.44 -29.61
N PHE A 431 40.55 19.45 -29.42
CA PHE A 431 40.66 18.51 -28.30
C PHE A 431 41.68 17.39 -28.61
N ASP A 432 42.62 17.15 -27.70
CA ASP A 432 43.65 16.13 -27.89
C ASP A 432 43.13 14.74 -27.54
N PHE A 433 42.87 13.93 -28.56
CA PHE A 433 42.45 12.54 -28.40
C PHE A 433 43.62 11.58 -28.17
N SER A 434 44.87 11.99 -28.40
CA SER A 434 46.05 11.10 -28.31
C SER A 434 46.31 10.55 -26.90
N GLU A 435 45.67 11.15 -25.89
CA GLU A 435 45.67 10.69 -24.51
C GLU A 435 44.95 9.33 -24.32
N TYR A 436 44.01 8.98 -25.22
CA TYR A 436 43.17 7.77 -25.14
C TYR A 436 43.72 6.61 -25.97
N ARG A 437 44.99 6.25 -25.75
CA ARG A 437 45.80 5.34 -26.59
C ARG A 437 45.23 3.93 -26.84
N ASN A 438 44.32 3.44 -26.00
CA ASN A 438 43.71 2.12 -26.15
C ASN A 438 42.44 2.16 -27.01
N LEU A 439 41.92 3.34 -27.31
CA LEU A 439 40.77 3.52 -28.20
C LEU A 439 41.24 3.65 -29.66
N PRO A 440 40.42 3.23 -30.65
CA PRO A 440 40.77 3.28 -32.07
C PRO A 440 40.65 4.71 -32.64
N ILE A 441 41.54 5.61 -32.21
CA ILE A 441 41.53 7.04 -32.61
C ILE A 441 41.80 7.21 -34.10
N ASP A 442 42.61 6.32 -34.70
CA ASP A 442 42.87 6.27 -36.14
C ASP A 442 41.60 6.06 -36.97
N ARG A 443 40.56 5.49 -36.35
CA ARG A 443 39.28 5.17 -36.95
C ARG A 443 38.20 6.24 -36.72
N ILE A 444 38.52 7.34 -36.02
CA ILE A 444 37.52 8.34 -35.58
C ILE A 444 36.75 8.98 -36.75
N ASP A 445 37.36 9.08 -37.92
CA ASP A 445 36.78 9.66 -39.14
C ASP A 445 36.23 8.60 -40.11
N GLU A 446 36.19 7.33 -39.71
CA GLU A 446 35.56 6.27 -40.52
C GLU A 446 34.05 6.50 -40.62
N ALA A 447 33.51 6.36 -41.83
CA ALA A 447 32.07 6.27 -42.02
C ALA A 447 31.57 4.96 -41.40
N ILE A 448 30.71 5.09 -40.39
CA ILE A 448 30.07 3.93 -39.75
C ILE A 448 28.77 3.67 -40.50
N GLU A 449 28.65 2.51 -41.14
CA GLU A 449 27.37 2.06 -41.69
C GLU A 449 26.37 1.88 -40.53
N GLU A 450 25.13 2.38 -40.70
CA GLU A 450 24.05 2.09 -39.76
C GLU A 450 23.79 0.58 -39.78
N ASP A 451 24.33 -0.10 -38.79
CA ASP A 451 24.17 -1.52 -38.56
C ASP A 451 22.66 -1.81 -38.46
N GLN A 452 22.06 -2.41 -39.50
CA GLN A 452 20.70 -2.93 -39.46
C GLN A 452 20.67 -4.14 -38.52
N ARG A 453 20.72 -3.90 -37.21
CA ARG A 453 20.52 -4.95 -36.22
C ARG A 453 19.02 -5.23 -36.15
N GLU A 454 18.64 -6.43 -36.60
CA GLU A 454 17.27 -6.93 -36.55
C GLU A 454 16.70 -6.80 -35.12
N VAL A 455 15.47 -6.31 -35.07
CA VAL A 455 14.65 -6.00 -33.88
C VAL A 455 14.42 -7.19 -32.96
#